data_AF-A0A2N8E0G4-F1
#
_entry.id   AF-A0A2N8E0G4-F1
#
_cell.length_a   1.000
_cell.length_b   1.000
_cell.length_c   1.000
_cell.angle_alpha   90.00
_cell.angle_beta   90.00
_cell.angle_gamma   90.00
#
_symmetry.space_group_name_H-M   'P 1'
#
loop_
_entity.id
_entity.type
_entity.pdbx_description
1 polymer ?
#
loop_
_entity_poly.entity_id
_entity_poly.type
_entity_poly.pdbx_seq_one_letter_code
_entity_poly.pdbx_strand_id
1 'polypeptide(L)'
;MSNLTVRAHAERLPMGLPDAFFDRDAQTLARDLLGKVIRHRVGDLWLSARIIETEAYYCEEKGSHASLGYTEKRKALFLDGGHIYMYYARGGDSLNFSAQGPGNAVLIKSAYPWVDEISGPASLAQMLLNNPDAQGRPRPSQKLCAGQTLLCKALGLKVPVWDAKRFDHDILLVEDTGPAPGHIIQTTRLGIPHGRDEHLMYRFVDAAYAQWCTRNPLRRGQVEGRDYFLL
;
A
#
# COMPACT_ATOMS: atom_id res chain seq x y z
N MET A 1 23.94 14.62 45.12
CA MET A 1 22.85 13.70 44.73
C MET A 1 21.91 14.47 43.80
N SER A 2 22.15 14.43 42.50
CA SER A 2 21.27 15.05 41.50
C SER A 2 20.37 13.98 40.91
N ASN A 3 19.10 13.99 41.31
CA ASN A 3 18.08 13.15 40.70
C ASN A 3 17.87 13.60 39.24
N LEU A 4 18.51 12.91 38.30
CA LEU A 4 18.06 12.90 36.91
C LEU A 4 16.76 12.12 36.85
N THR A 5 15.65 12.85 36.85
CA THR A 5 14.34 12.30 36.49
C THR A 5 14.41 11.89 35.03
N VAL A 6 14.65 10.61 34.77
CA VAL A 6 14.37 9.99 33.46
C VAL A 6 12.88 10.17 33.24
N ARG A 7 12.51 11.14 32.40
CA ARG A 7 11.14 11.22 31.89
C ARG A 7 10.93 9.93 31.09
N ALA A 8 10.11 9.03 31.63
CA ALA A 8 9.57 7.94 30.84
C ALA A 8 8.85 8.59 29.65
N HIS A 9 9.45 8.49 28.46
CA HIS A 9 8.74 8.83 27.24
C HIS A 9 7.54 7.89 27.19
N ALA A 10 6.33 8.43 27.29
CA ALA A 10 5.13 7.66 27.02
C ALA A 10 5.29 7.11 25.60
N GLU A 11 5.37 5.78 25.47
CA GLU A 11 5.51 5.13 24.18
C GLU A 11 4.33 5.56 23.31
N ARG A 12 4.60 6.27 22.23
CA ARG A 12 3.56 6.67 21.27
C ARG A 12 3.06 5.41 20.58
N LEU A 13 1.81 5.05 20.82
CA LEU A 13 1.14 4.01 20.06
C LEU A 13 0.68 4.55 18.69
N PRO A 14 0.78 3.74 17.62
CA PRO A 14 0.27 4.15 16.32
C PRO A 14 -1.26 4.28 16.33
N MET A 15 -1.79 5.24 15.58
CA MET A 15 -3.23 5.47 15.49
C MET A 15 -3.74 5.18 14.08
N GLY A 16 -4.60 4.17 13.95
CA GLY A 16 -5.21 3.80 12.67
C GLY A 16 -6.24 4.82 12.19
N LEU A 17 -6.28 5.05 10.88
CA LEU A 17 -7.32 5.81 10.20
C LEU A 17 -8.70 5.14 10.38
N PRO A 18 -9.79 5.92 10.54
CA PRO A 18 -11.13 5.36 10.71
C PRO A 18 -11.65 4.76 9.39
N ASP A 19 -12.62 3.85 9.47
CA ASP A 19 -13.28 3.24 8.29
C ASP A 19 -13.81 4.28 7.30
N ALA A 20 -14.33 5.42 7.79
CA ALA A 20 -14.80 6.53 6.96
C ALA A 20 -13.71 7.14 6.05
N PHE A 21 -12.43 7.00 6.40
CA PHE A 21 -11.34 7.38 5.50
C PHE A 21 -11.30 6.50 4.25
N PHE A 22 -11.64 5.21 4.38
CA PHE A 22 -11.61 4.25 3.29
C PHE A 22 -12.93 4.20 2.52
N ASP A 23 -14.06 4.54 3.16
CA ASP A 23 -15.37 4.58 2.52
C ASP A 23 -15.58 5.86 1.68
N ARG A 24 -14.73 6.02 0.66
CA ARG A 24 -14.77 7.12 -0.33
C ARG A 24 -14.54 6.59 -1.74
N ASP A 25 -14.79 7.43 -2.74
CA ASP A 25 -14.48 7.14 -4.14
C ASP A 25 -13.05 6.57 -4.32
N ALA A 26 -12.90 5.53 -5.14
CA ALA A 26 -11.65 4.77 -5.22
C ALA A 26 -10.46 5.60 -5.71
N GLN A 27 -10.64 6.53 -6.66
CA GLN A 27 -9.55 7.40 -7.10
C GLN A 27 -9.19 8.45 -6.05
N THR A 28 -10.18 8.99 -5.35
CA THR A 28 -9.98 9.89 -4.22
C THR A 28 -9.19 9.20 -3.11
N LEU A 29 -9.63 8.01 -2.71
CA LEU A 29 -8.92 7.19 -1.74
C LEU A 29 -7.50 6.84 -2.20
N ALA A 30 -7.32 6.48 -3.47
CA ALA A 30 -6.01 6.10 -4.00
C ALA A 30 -4.99 7.24 -3.91
N ARG A 31 -5.40 8.48 -4.18
CA ARG A 31 -4.56 9.67 -4.00
C ARG A 31 -4.27 9.94 -2.52
N ASP A 32 -5.29 9.89 -1.68
CA ASP A 32 -5.17 10.23 -0.26
C ASP A 32 -4.41 9.20 0.56
N LEU A 33 -4.34 7.95 0.08
CA LEU A 33 -3.50 6.91 0.66
C LEU A 33 -2.00 7.16 0.43
N LEU A 34 -1.63 7.95 -0.59
CA LEU A 34 -0.22 8.26 -0.82
C LEU A 34 0.34 9.02 0.38
N GLY A 35 1.46 8.52 0.88
CA GLY A 35 2.14 9.04 2.05
C GLY A 35 1.64 8.52 3.40
N LYS A 36 0.51 7.81 3.44
CA LYS A 36 0.10 7.11 4.67
C LYS A 36 1.00 5.90 4.92
N VAL A 37 1.06 5.45 6.17
CA VAL A 37 1.97 4.37 6.59
C VAL A 37 1.15 3.14 6.99
N ILE A 38 1.39 2.02 6.31
CA ILE A 38 0.88 0.72 6.74
C ILE A 38 1.78 0.23 7.86
N ARG A 39 1.20 -0.19 8.98
CA ARG A 39 1.94 -0.83 10.07
C ARG A 39 1.38 -2.21 10.38
N HIS A 40 2.26 -3.19 10.54
CA HIS A 40 1.92 -4.54 10.94
C HIS A 40 2.77 -4.95 12.15
N ARG A 41 2.12 -5.31 13.25
CA ARG A 41 2.76 -5.77 14.47
C ARG A 41 3.12 -7.25 14.35
N VAL A 42 4.41 -7.55 14.46
CA VAL A 42 4.97 -8.90 14.45
C VAL A 42 5.82 -9.08 15.72
N GLY A 43 5.25 -9.77 16.71
CA GLY A 43 5.80 -9.78 18.07
C GLY A 43 5.80 -8.38 18.67
N ASP A 44 6.96 -7.92 19.12
CA ASP A 44 7.14 -6.57 19.68
C ASP A 44 7.54 -5.52 18.62
N LEU A 45 7.63 -5.90 17.34
CA LEU A 45 8.05 -5.01 16.27
C LEU A 45 6.85 -4.53 15.46
N TRP A 46 6.78 -3.21 15.24
CA TRP A 46 5.95 -2.64 14.18
C TRP A 46 6.74 -2.57 12.89
N LEU A 47 6.45 -3.48 11.95
CA LEU A 47 6.94 -3.38 10.58
C LEU A 47 6.14 -2.30 9.86
N SER A 48 6.79 -1.40 9.12
CA SER A 48 6.07 -0.30 8.50
C SER A 48 6.60 0.13 7.14
N ALA A 49 5.67 0.58 6.31
CA ALA A 49 5.97 1.06 4.96
C ALA A 49 5.03 2.21 4.58
N ARG A 50 5.62 3.30 4.06
CA ARG A 50 4.92 4.45 3.49
C ARG A 50 4.39 4.06 2.12
N ILE A 51 3.10 4.23 1.87
CA ILE A 51 2.47 3.99 0.57
C ILE A 51 2.97 5.05 -0.41
N ILE A 52 3.55 4.63 -1.53
CA ILE A 52 4.10 5.54 -2.55
C ILE A 52 3.45 5.35 -3.93
N GLU A 53 2.66 4.29 -4.10
CA GLU A 53 2.03 3.95 -5.36
C GLU A 53 0.74 3.17 -5.14
N THR A 54 -0.34 3.64 -5.73
CA THR A 54 -1.68 3.05 -5.66
C THR A 54 -2.29 2.89 -7.05
N GLU A 55 -3.20 1.94 -7.18
CA GLU A 55 -4.04 1.78 -8.38
C GLU A 55 -5.51 1.68 -7.94
N ALA A 56 -6.39 2.50 -8.51
CA ALA A 56 -7.83 2.43 -8.28
C ALA A 56 -8.49 1.47 -9.28
N TYR A 57 -9.50 0.75 -8.78
CA TYR A 57 -10.31 -0.20 -9.54
C TYR A 57 -11.78 -0.02 -9.19
N TYR A 58 -12.62 0.07 -10.21
CA TYR A 58 -14.07 0.11 -10.13
C TYR A 58 -14.68 -1.18 -10.67
N CYS A 59 -15.89 -1.49 -10.21
CA CYS A 59 -16.61 -2.70 -10.62
C CYS A 59 -16.91 -2.75 -12.12
N GLU A 60 -17.21 -1.60 -12.75
CA GLU A 60 -17.58 -1.56 -14.17
C GLU A 60 -16.38 -1.76 -15.12
N GLU A 61 -15.15 -1.68 -14.61
CA GLU A 61 -13.94 -1.78 -15.43
C GLU A 61 -13.52 -3.24 -15.66
N LYS A 62 -13.26 -3.60 -16.92
CA LYS A 62 -12.73 -4.92 -17.27
C LYS A 62 -11.38 -5.21 -16.62
N GLY A 63 -10.61 -4.19 -16.26
CA GLY A 63 -9.35 -4.33 -15.54
C GLY A 63 -9.52 -4.81 -14.09
N SER A 64 -10.71 -4.66 -13.51
CA SER A 64 -11.01 -5.03 -12.12
C SER A 64 -11.35 -6.51 -11.96
N HIS A 65 -10.98 -7.09 -10.81
CA HIS A 65 -11.46 -8.41 -10.41
C HIS A 65 -12.97 -8.44 -10.15
N ALA A 66 -13.56 -7.33 -9.70
CA ALA A 66 -14.98 -7.24 -9.40
C ALA A 66 -15.85 -7.35 -10.68
N SER A 67 -15.32 -6.91 -11.82
CA SER A 67 -15.96 -7.03 -13.14
C SER A 67 -16.25 -8.48 -13.56
N LEU A 68 -15.59 -9.45 -12.91
CA LEU A 68 -15.78 -10.88 -13.16
C LEU A 68 -16.89 -11.50 -12.27
N GLY A 69 -17.63 -10.66 -11.56
CA GLY A 69 -18.71 -11.06 -10.69
C GLY A 69 -18.25 -11.55 -9.31
N TYR A 70 -19.24 -11.63 -8.42
CA TYR A 70 -19.08 -12.09 -7.05
C TYR A 70 -18.61 -13.56 -6.99
N THR A 71 -17.67 -13.82 -6.09
CA THR A 71 -17.28 -15.17 -5.64
C THR A 71 -16.85 -15.07 -4.18
N GLU A 72 -16.81 -16.18 -3.44
CA GLU A 72 -16.29 -16.18 -2.06
C GLU A 72 -14.87 -15.63 -1.95
N LYS A 73 -14.02 -15.84 -2.97
CA LYS A 73 -12.65 -15.31 -3.04
C LYS A 73 -12.57 -13.82 -3.34
N ARG A 74 -13.68 -13.19 -3.73
CA ARG A 74 -13.77 -11.75 -4.08
C ARG A 74 -14.73 -11.01 -3.17
N LYS A 75 -15.34 -11.68 -2.19
CA LYS A 75 -16.40 -11.09 -1.35
C LYS A 75 -15.96 -9.78 -0.69
N ALA A 76 -14.69 -9.68 -0.28
CA ALA A 76 -14.14 -8.49 0.34
C ALA A 76 -14.32 -7.22 -0.53
N LEU A 77 -14.21 -7.34 -1.86
CA LEU A 77 -14.42 -6.24 -2.80
C LEU A 77 -15.86 -5.70 -2.75
N PHE A 78 -16.84 -6.51 -2.33
CA PHE A 78 -18.25 -6.16 -2.28
C PHE A 78 -18.72 -5.76 -0.87
N LEU A 79 -17.80 -5.66 0.09
CA LEU A 79 -18.04 -5.13 1.42
C LEU A 79 -17.76 -3.62 1.46
N ASP A 80 -18.25 -2.96 2.51
CA ASP A 80 -18.05 -1.53 2.74
C ASP A 80 -16.56 -1.12 2.77
N GLY A 81 -16.30 0.17 2.57
CA GLY A 81 -14.95 0.73 2.67
C GLY A 81 -14.21 0.32 3.95
N GLY A 82 -12.91 0.05 3.81
CA GLY A 82 -12.02 -0.31 4.93
C GLY A 82 -11.84 -1.81 5.17
N HIS A 83 -12.46 -2.67 4.35
CA HIS A 83 -12.12 -4.08 4.33
C HIS A 83 -10.81 -4.34 3.56
N ILE A 84 -10.03 -5.28 4.07
CA ILE A 84 -8.83 -5.79 3.42
C ILE A 84 -9.24 -6.82 2.39
N TYR A 85 -8.88 -6.57 1.13
CA TYR A 85 -8.96 -7.57 0.07
C TYR A 85 -7.56 -8.02 -0.32
N MET A 86 -7.25 -9.29 -0.07
CA MET A 86 -6.00 -9.90 -0.48
C MET A 86 -6.21 -11.05 -1.45
N TYR A 87 -5.31 -11.16 -2.42
CA TYR A 87 -5.32 -12.25 -3.37
C TYR A 87 -3.90 -12.66 -3.76
N TYR A 88 -3.76 -13.84 -4.36
CA TYR A 88 -2.49 -14.29 -4.92
C TYR A 88 -2.27 -13.69 -6.30
N ALA A 89 -1.40 -12.70 -6.39
CA ALA A 89 -0.88 -12.18 -7.65
C ALA A 89 0.26 -13.08 -8.17
N ARG A 90 0.71 -12.83 -9.40
CA ARG A 90 1.90 -13.50 -9.93
C ARG A 90 3.12 -13.15 -9.05
N GLY A 91 3.59 -14.12 -8.27
CA GLY A 91 4.76 -13.98 -7.40
C GLY A 91 4.47 -13.79 -5.90
N GLY A 92 3.20 -13.79 -5.47
CA GLY A 92 2.84 -13.83 -4.04
C GLY A 92 1.56 -13.09 -3.66
N ASP A 93 1.44 -12.80 -2.37
CA ASP A 93 0.34 -12.06 -1.75
C ASP A 93 0.24 -10.61 -2.29
N SER A 94 -0.98 -10.10 -2.46
CA SER A 94 -1.27 -8.73 -2.90
C SER A 94 -2.32 -8.10 -2.00
N LEU A 95 -2.18 -6.80 -1.69
CA LEU A 95 -3.01 -6.08 -0.73
C LEU A 95 -3.83 -4.98 -1.40
N ASN A 96 -5.13 -4.96 -1.14
CA ASN A 96 -6.04 -3.90 -1.55
C ASN A 96 -6.92 -3.49 -0.35
N PHE A 97 -7.45 -2.29 -0.41
CA PHE A 97 -8.48 -1.81 0.49
C PHE A 97 -9.77 -1.59 -0.29
N SER A 98 -10.88 -2.15 0.18
CA SER A 98 -12.20 -1.86 -0.37
C SER A 98 -12.52 -0.37 -0.18
N ALA A 99 -13.10 0.22 -1.22
CA ALA A 99 -13.48 1.62 -1.29
C ALA A 99 -15.01 1.76 -1.28
N GLN A 100 -15.52 2.99 -1.37
CA GLN A 100 -16.96 3.21 -1.47
C GLN A 100 -17.52 2.58 -2.75
N GLY A 101 -18.60 1.81 -2.57
CA GLY A 101 -19.34 1.17 -3.66
C GLY A 101 -18.92 -0.29 -3.90
N PRO A 102 -19.87 -1.19 -4.16
CA PRO A 102 -19.60 -2.62 -4.28
C PRO A 102 -18.69 -2.91 -5.47
N GLY A 103 -17.57 -3.57 -5.21
CA GLY A 103 -16.58 -3.95 -6.20
C GLY A 103 -15.44 -2.94 -6.39
N ASN A 104 -15.50 -1.79 -5.72
CA ASN A 104 -14.50 -0.73 -5.83
C ASN A 104 -13.38 -0.95 -4.80
N ALA A 105 -12.14 -0.76 -5.22
CA ALA A 105 -10.99 -0.95 -4.34
C ALA A 105 -9.77 -0.17 -4.80
N VAL A 106 -8.80 -0.05 -3.88
CA VAL A 106 -7.48 0.49 -4.15
C VAL A 106 -6.43 -0.57 -3.88
N LEU A 107 -5.65 -0.92 -4.90
CA LEU A 107 -4.46 -1.74 -4.78
C LEU A 107 -3.30 -0.90 -4.22
N ILE A 108 -2.61 -1.43 -3.22
CA ILE A 108 -1.32 -0.89 -2.78
C ILE A 108 -0.24 -1.51 -3.67
N LYS A 109 0.20 -0.74 -4.67
CA LYS A 109 1.07 -1.25 -5.73
C LYS A 109 2.53 -1.27 -5.30
N SER A 110 2.97 -0.26 -4.55
CA SER A 110 4.26 -0.30 -3.87
C SER A 110 4.29 0.66 -2.68
N ALA A 111 5.28 0.42 -1.83
CA ALA A 111 5.56 1.22 -0.66
C ALA A 111 7.07 1.48 -0.56
N TYR A 112 7.46 2.28 0.42
CA TYR A 112 8.84 2.52 0.80
C TYR A 112 9.01 2.22 2.29
N PRO A 113 10.07 1.51 2.74
CA PRO A 113 10.24 1.22 4.17
C PRO A 113 10.20 2.50 5.00
N TRP A 114 9.46 2.48 6.09
CA TRP A 114 9.28 3.63 6.98
C TRP A 114 10.01 3.35 8.30
N VAL A 115 10.74 4.34 8.79
CA VAL A 115 11.47 4.27 10.06
C VAL A 115 11.17 5.51 10.86
N ASP A 116 10.73 5.31 12.09
CA ASP A 116 10.42 6.37 13.06
C ASP A 116 10.57 5.84 14.49
N GLU A 117 10.08 6.59 15.47
CA GLU A 117 10.13 6.22 16.89
C GLU A 117 9.41 4.90 17.22
N ILE A 118 8.41 4.51 16.42
CA ILE A 118 7.62 3.28 16.60
C ILE A 118 8.26 2.11 15.83
N SER A 119 8.75 2.37 14.62
CA SER A 119 9.35 1.38 13.73
C SER A 119 10.84 1.66 13.56
N GLY A 120 11.64 1.27 14.55
CA GLY A 120 13.09 1.49 14.55
C GLY A 120 13.89 0.55 13.63
N PRO A 121 15.24 0.56 13.75
CA PRO A 121 16.14 -0.28 12.94
C PRO A 121 15.84 -1.79 13.02
N ALA A 122 15.38 -2.28 14.17
CA ALA A 122 15.00 -3.69 14.34
C ALA A 122 13.81 -4.09 13.45
N SER A 123 12.82 -3.21 13.28
CA SER A 123 11.70 -3.42 12.36
C SER A 123 12.18 -3.51 10.92
N LEU A 124 13.07 -2.60 10.50
CA LEU A 124 13.65 -2.65 9.15
C LEU A 124 14.47 -3.93 8.93
N ALA A 125 15.26 -4.36 9.92
CA ALA A 125 16.01 -5.60 9.86
C ALA A 125 15.08 -6.81 9.68
N GLN A 126 13.96 -6.86 10.42
CA GLN A 126 12.96 -7.92 10.24
C GLN A 126 12.31 -7.88 8.84
N MET A 127 11.99 -6.70 8.31
CA MET A 127 11.46 -6.58 6.94
C MET A 127 12.46 -7.09 5.88
N LEU A 128 13.77 -6.85 6.07
CA LEU A 128 14.83 -7.35 5.19
C LEU A 128 14.91 -8.88 5.23
N LEU A 129 14.78 -9.49 6.42
CA LEU A 129 14.73 -10.95 6.58
C LEU A 129 13.51 -11.57 5.92
N ASN A 130 12.36 -10.89 5.96
CA ASN A 130 11.13 -11.39 5.35
C ASN A 130 11.15 -11.41 3.82
N ASN A 131 11.96 -10.57 3.17
CA ASN A 131 11.93 -10.38 1.72
C ASN A 131 13.34 -10.39 1.07
N PRO A 132 14.06 -11.52 1.15
CA PRO A 132 15.34 -11.66 0.44
C PRO A 132 15.16 -11.64 -1.08
N ASP A 133 16.27 -11.47 -1.80
CA ASP A 133 16.32 -11.66 -3.24
C ASP A 133 16.12 -13.14 -3.64
N ALA A 134 16.11 -13.42 -4.94
CA ALA A 134 15.92 -14.79 -5.45
C ALA A 134 17.07 -15.74 -5.08
N GLN A 135 18.20 -15.22 -4.60
CA GLN A 135 19.37 -15.96 -4.15
C GLN A 135 19.46 -16.01 -2.61
N GLY A 136 18.44 -15.52 -1.89
CA GLY A 136 18.43 -15.49 -0.43
C GLY A 136 19.22 -14.34 0.20
N ARG A 137 19.75 -13.39 -0.60
CA ARG A 137 20.55 -12.26 -0.09
C ARG A 137 19.66 -11.08 0.29
N PRO A 138 20.10 -10.21 1.20
CA PRO A 138 19.37 -8.97 1.51
C PRO A 138 19.19 -8.08 0.28
N ARG A 139 17.98 -7.57 0.07
CA ARG A 139 17.70 -6.55 -0.96
C ARG A 139 18.19 -5.17 -0.50
N PRO A 140 18.53 -4.25 -1.44
CA PRO A 140 18.62 -2.83 -1.11
C PRO A 140 17.30 -2.35 -0.48
N SER A 141 17.39 -1.64 0.65
CA SER A 141 16.21 -1.20 1.41
C SER A 141 15.23 -0.40 0.55
N GLN A 142 15.74 0.44 -0.36
CA GLN A 142 14.93 1.27 -1.26
C GLN A 142 14.07 0.46 -2.25
N LYS A 143 14.38 -0.83 -2.44
CA LYS A 143 13.66 -1.75 -3.33
C LYS A 143 12.89 -2.82 -2.56
N LEU A 144 12.88 -2.77 -1.24
CA LEU A 144 12.28 -3.79 -0.38
C LEU A 144 10.76 -3.88 -0.53
N CYS A 145 10.11 -2.75 -0.83
CA CYS A 145 8.66 -2.65 -1.01
C CYS A 145 8.24 -2.18 -2.41
N ALA A 146 9.16 -2.25 -3.39
CA ALA A 146 8.98 -1.75 -4.76
C ALA A 146 8.13 -2.69 -5.65
N GLY A 147 6.94 -3.04 -5.18
CA GLY A 147 5.98 -3.88 -5.88
C GLY A 147 5.00 -4.58 -4.94
N GLN A 148 3.79 -4.88 -5.41
CA GLN A 148 2.68 -5.35 -4.57
C GLN A 148 3.01 -6.62 -3.78
N THR A 149 3.75 -7.56 -4.39
CA THR A 149 4.16 -8.80 -3.71
C THR A 149 5.38 -8.61 -2.80
N LEU A 150 6.24 -7.63 -3.10
CA LEU A 150 7.40 -7.30 -2.28
C LEU A 150 6.99 -6.58 -0.99
N LEU A 151 6.04 -5.65 -1.09
CA LEU A 151 5.40 -4.97 0.03
C LEU A 151 4.81 -5.99 1.01
N CYS A 152 3.99 -6.94 0.52
CA CYS A 152 3.35 -7.93 1.38
C CYS A 152 4.38 -8.84 2.06
N LYS A 153 5.42 -9.26 1.32
CA LYS A 153 6.53 -10.04 1.88
C LYS A 153 7.25 -9.27 2.99
N ALA A 154 7.69 -8.05 2.71
CA ALA A 154 8.41 -7.23 3.68
C ALA A 154 7.61 -7.03 4.97
N LEU A 155 6.32 -6.74 4.86
CA LEU A 155 5.41 -6.58 6.00
C LEU A 155 4.93 -7.91 6.61
N GLY A 156 5.23 -9.07 6.03
CA GLY A 156 4.73 -10.36 6.54
C GLY A 156 3.22 -10.58 6.39
N LEU A 157 2.58 -9.92 5.42
CA LEU A 157 1.14 -10.05 5.16
C LEU A 157 0.84 -11.28 4.29
N LYS A 158 -0.21 -12.00 4.65
CA LYS A 158 -0.60 -13.28 4.04
C LYS A 158 -2.09 -13.34 3.75
N VAL A 159 -2.44 -13.78 2.54
CA VAL A 159 -3.85 -13.96 2.11
C VAL A 159 -4.68 -14.76 3.11
N PRO A 160 -4.25 -15.96 3.60
CA PRO A 160 -5.06 -16.76 4.52
C PRO A 160 -5.30 -16.11 5.89
N VAL A 161 -4.51 -15.09 6.24
CA VAL A 161 -4.57 -14.44 7.55
C VAL A 161 -5.45 -13.19 7.50
N TRP A 162 -5.40 -12.42 6.41
CA TRP A 162 -5.92 -11.05 6.38
C TRP A 162 -7.07 -10.81 5.40
N ASP A 163 -7.28 -11.68 4.41
CA ASP A 163 -8.34 -11.46 3.43
C ASP A 163 -9.74 -11.38 4.08
N ALA A 164 -10.58 -10.47 3.59
CA ALA A 164 -11.94 -10.18 4.04
C ALA A 164 -12.08 -9.73 5.50
N LYS A 165 -11.00 -9.26 6.14
CA LYS A 165 -11.04 -8.68 7.49
C LYS A 165 -11.09 -7.15 7.45
N ARG A 166 -11.56 -6.54 8.55
CA ARG A 166 -11.26 -5.13 8.84
C ARG A 166 -9.87 -4.99 9.45
N PHE A 167 -9.38 -3.75 9.52
CA PHE A 167 -8.19 -3.44 10.29
C PHE A 167 -8.38 -3.77 11.76
N ASP A 168 -7.34 -4.35 12.35
CA ASP A 168 -7.22 -4.53 13.79
C ASP A 168 -6.19 -3.49 14.24
N HIS A 169 -6.63 -2.42 14.90
CA HIS A 169 -5.75 -1.28 15.19
C HIS A 169 -4.64 -1.62 16.19
N ASP A 170 -4.66 -2.79 16.82
CA ASP A 170 -3.57 -3.28 17.66
C ASP A 170 -2.53 -4.12 16.88
N ILE A 171 -2.86 -4.56 15.66
CA ILE A 171 -2.05 -5.49 14.87
C ILE A 171 -1.76 -5.00 13.44
N LEU A 172 -2.75 -4.51 12.70
CA LEU A 172 -2.60 -4.01 11.33
C LEU A 172 -3.47 -2.78 11.10
N LEU A 173 -2.82 -1.65 10.78
CA LEU A 173 -3.47 -0.36 10.59
C LEU A 173 -2.79 0.45 9.48
N VAL A 174 -3.49 1.49 9.01
CA VAL A 174 -2.90 2.56 8.20
C VAL A 174 -2.93 3.84 9.03
N GLU A 175 -1.77 4.44 9.28
CA GLU A 175 -1.61 5.66 10.08
C GLU A 175 -1.36 6.87 9.18
N ASP A 176 -1.87 8.02 9.61
CA ASP A 176 -1.47 9.31 9.09
C ASP A 176 -0.26 9.86 9.86
N THR A 177 0.91 9.89 9.22
CA THR A 177 2.18 10.29 9.85
C THR A 177 2.68 11.66 9.44
N GLY A 178 1.92 12.41 8.63
CA GLY A 178 2.35 13.75 8.22
C GLY A 178 1.76 14.21 6.88
N PRO A 179 2.42 15.18 6.22
CA PRO A 179 1.83 15.82 5.06
C PRO A 179 1.67 14.84 3.88
N ALA A 180 0.60 15.08 3.12
CA ALA A 180 0.40 14.47 1.82
C ALA A 180 1.56 14.82 0.87
N PRO A 181 1.77 14.02 -0.20
CA PRO A 181 2.75 14.34 -1.24
C PRO A 181 2.52 15.73 -1.83
N GLY A 182 3.60 16.45 -2.15
CA GLY A 182 3.50 17.76 -2.78
C GLY A 182 3.05 17.71 -4.25
N HIS A 183 3.33 16.61 -4.94
CA HIS A 183 2.88 16.35 -6.31
C HIS A 183 2.55 14.87 -6.48
N ILE A 184 1.49 14.56 -7.21
CA ILE A 184 1.10 13.19 -7.54
C ILE A 184 1.20 12.99 -9.05
N ILE A 185 1.87 11.91 -9.47
CA ILE A 185 1.90 11.50 -10.87
C ILE A 185 0.72 10.56 -11.13
N GLN A 186 -0.19 10.98 -12.00
CA GLN A 186 -1.29 10.15 -12.50
C GLN A 186 -0.90 9.53 -13.85
N THR A 187 -1.06 8.22 -14.02
CA THR A 187 -0.72 7.50 -15.26
C THR A 187 -1.50 6.18 -15.39
N THR A 188 -1.30 5.43 -16.48
CA THR A 188 -1.92 4.13 -16.73
C THR A 188 -1.47 3.08 -15.70
N ARG A 189 -2.41 2.21 -15.31
CA ARG A 189 -2.16 1.05 -14.41
C ARG A 189 -1.19 0.03 -15.02
N LEU A 190 -0.55 -0.75 -14.16
CA LEU A 190 0.43 -1.77 -14.55
C LEU A 190 -0.19 -3.17 -14.53
N GLY A 191 0.05 -3.93 -15.61
CA GLY A 191 -0.33 -5.33 -15.69
C GLY A 191 -1.76 -5.57 -16.15
N ILE A 192 -2.43 -4.53 -16.67
CA ILE A 192 -3.74 -4.67 -17.31
C ILE A 192 -3.57 -5.23 -18.73
N PRO A 193 -4.22 -6.35 -19.08
CA PRO A 193 -4.18 -6.89 -20.44
C PRO A 193 -4.81 -5.95 -21.47
N HIS A 194 -4.37 -6.05 -22.72
CA HIS A 194 -4.94 -5.30 -23.83
C HIS A 194 -6.46 -5.55 -23.99
N GLY A 195 -7.23 -4.50 -24.22
CA GLY A 195 -8.69 -4.53 -24.33
C GLY A 195 -9.43 -4.66 -23.00
N ARG A 196 -8.75 -4.50 -21.86
CA ARG A 196 -9.34 -4.56 -20.51
C ARG A 196 -9.21 -3.23 -19.76
N ASP A 197 -9.43 -2.14 -20.49
CA ASP A 197 -9.38 -0.77 -19.98
C ASP A 197 -7.99 -0.36 -19.45
N GLU A 198 -6.96 -0.85 -20.14
CA GLU A 198 -5.54 -0.58 -19.88
C GLU A 198 -5.15 0.88 -20.10
N HIS A 199 -5.94 1.63 -20.86
CA HIS A 199 -5.73 3.03 -21.18
C HIS A 199 -6.14 3.97 -20.02
N LEU A 200 -6.91 3.48 -19.04
CA LEU A 200 -7.38 4.30 -17.93
C LEU A 200 -6.22 4.67 -16.98
N MET A 201 -6.10 5.96 -16.70
CA MET A 201 -5.04 6.52 -15.87
C MET A 201 -5.37 6.52 -14.38
N TYR A 202 -5.65 5.34 -13.83
CA TYR A 202 -6.04 5.15 -12.43
C TYR A 202 -4.89 4.67 -11.55
N ARG A 203 -3.66 4.99 -11.93
CA ARG A 203 -2.45 4.75 -11.12
C ARG A 203 -1.90 6.07 -10.65
N PHE A 204 -1.61 6.15 -9.35
CA PHE A 204 -1.11 7.35 -8.69
C PHE A 204 0.21 7.04 -8.01
N VAL A 205 1.19 7.93 -8.16
CA VAL A 205 2.54 7.77 -7.61
C VAL A 205 2.94 9.05 -6.90
N ASP A 206 3.50 8.94 -5.69
CA ASP A 206 4.17 10.06 -5.03
C ASP A 206 5.41 10.46 -5.85
N ALA A 207 5.42 11.69 -6.40
CA ALA A 207 6.46 12.14 -7.31
C ALA A 207 7.87 12.10 -6.68
N ALA A 208 7.99 12.34 -5.38
CA ALA A 208 9.27 12.29 -4.66
C ALA A 208 9.85 10.87 -4.59
N TYR A 209 9.00 9.85 -4.73
CA TYR A 209 9.35 8.43 -4.66
C TYR A 209 9.21 7.71 -6.00
N ALA A 210 8.98 8.43 -7.12
CA ALA A 210 8.70 7.85 -8.43
C ALA A 210 9.76 6.86 -8.91
N GLN A 211 11.02 7.08 -8.58
CA GLN A 211 12.12 6.18 -8.92
C GLN A 211 12.07 4.84 -8.16
N TRP A 212 11.43 4.80 -6.98
CA TRP A 212 11.36 3.63 -6.08
C TRP A 212 10.06 2.84 -6.23
N CYS A 213 9.06 3.40 -6.92
CA CYS A 213 7.83 2.66 -7.23
C CYS A 213 8.09 1.46 -8.16
N THR A 214 7.05 0.64 -8.38
CA THR A 214 7.14 -0.61 -9.18
C THR A 214 7.70 -0.37 -10.57
N ARG A 215 7.27 0.72 -11.24
CA ARG A 215 7.79 1.13 -12.55
C ARG A 215 7.78 2.65 -12.67
N ASN A 216 8.94 3.29 -12.69
CA ASN A 216 9.02 4.74 -12.76
C ASN A 216 8.22 5.31 -13.96
N PRO A 217 7.20 6.17 -13.73
CA PRO A 217 6.42 6.80 -14.79
C PRO A 217 7.20 7.92 -15.52
N LEU A 218 8.23 8.50 -14.91
CA LEU A 218 9.06 9.57 -15.48
C LEU A 218 10.28 9.04 -16.26
N ARG A 219 10.13 7.90 -16.93
CA ARG A 219 11.20 7.32 -17.75
C ARG A 219 11.41 8.13 -19.03
N ARG A 220 12.60 8.01 -19.62
CA ARG A 220 12.94 8.65 -20.90
C ARG A 220 11.86 8.37 -21.96
N GLY A 221 11.39 9.44 -22.60
CA GLY A 221 10.39 9.40 -23.67
C GLY A 221 8.93 9.52 -23.22
N GLN A 222 8.65 9.59 -21.92
CA GLN A 222 7.31 9.91 -21.41
C GLN A 222 7.08 11.42 -21.41
N VAL A 223 5.88 11.84 -21.81
CA VAL A 223 5.49 13.24 -22.00
C VAL A 223 4.31 13.57 -21.10
N GLU A 224 4.43 14.64 -20.32
CA GLU A 224 3.33 15.18 -19.50
C GLU A 224 2.17 15.63 -20.40
N GLY A 225 0.93 15.39 -19.95
CA GLY A 225 -0.28 15.66 -20.72
C GLY A 225 -0.65 14.57 -21.71
N ARG A 226 0.20 13.54 -21.87
CA ARG A 226 -0.05 12.38 -22.77
C ARG A 226 0.16 11.04 -22.07
N ASP A 227 1.33 10.83 -21.49
CA ASP A 227 1.71 9.58 -20.84
C ASP A 227 1.41 9.61 -19.33
N TYR A 228 1.44 10.80 -18.74
CA TYR A 228 1.11 11.06 -17.34
C TYR A 228 0.65 12.51 -17.14
N PHE A 229 0.07 12.79 -15.98
CA PHE A 229 -0.28 14.12 -15.51
C PHE A 229 0.33 14.35 -14.12
N LEU A 230 0.75 15.58 -13.84
CA LEU A 230 1.04 16.02 -12.47
C LEU A 230 -0.22 16.66 -11.89
N LEU A 231 -0.63 16.17 -10.72
CA LEU A 231 -1.72 16.70 -9.90
C LEU A 231 -1.17 17.51 -8.73
#